data_AF-A0A964YD83-F1
#
_entry.id   AF-A0A964YD83-F1
#
_cell.length_a   1.000
_cell.length_b   1.000
_cell.length_c   1.000
_cell.angle_alpha   90.00
_cell.angle_beta   90.00
_cell.angle_gamma   90.00
#
_symmetry.space_group_name_H-M   'P 1'
#
loop_
_entity.id
_entity.type
_entity.pdbx_description
1 polymer ?
#
loop_
_entity_poly.entity_id
_entity_poly.type
_entity_poly.pdbx_seq_one_letter_code
_entity_poly.pdbx_strand_id
1 'polypeptide(L)'
;MSIEATEVQPLDRFECLACGYVYEPEKTGGGSQSGAKVLFEDLPSTWRCPVCAAAKSRFTNIGPQGAPSGFKENLNYGLGVNTLTPGQKNLLIFGGLVLGFLFLLSFYGLR
;
A
#
# COMPACT_ATOMS: atom_id res chain seq x y z
N MET A 1 -12.98 -20.13 20.82
CA MET A 1 -12.96 -20.02 19.35
C MET A 1 -13.48 -18.64 19.03
N SER A 2 -12.58 -17.66 19.10
CA SER A 2 -12.92 -16.25 18.88
C SER A 2 -12.83 -16.01 17.38
N ILE A 3 -13.96 -15.67 16.77
CA ILE A 3 -14.00 -15.21 15.40
C ILE A 3 -13.31 -13.84 15.42
N GLU A 4 -12.07 -13.77 14.93
CA GLU A 4 -11.43 -12.52 14.56
C GLU A 4 -12.26 -11.90 13.44
N ALA A 5 -13.24 -11.10 13.84
CA ALA A 5 -13.86 -10.14 12.95
C ALA A 5 -12.74 -9.25 12.41
N THR A 6 -12.55 -9.32 11.10
CA THR A 6 -11.62 -8.50 10.34
C THR A 6 -11.92 -7.03 10.66
N GLU A 7 -11.09 -6.41 11.50
CA GLU A 7 -11.13 -4.97 11.75
C GLU A 7 -10.65 -4.28 10.47
N VAL A 8 -11.60 -3.84 9.65
CA VAL A 8 -11.31 -2.97 8.51
C VAL A 8 -10.86 -1.64 9.09
N GLN A 9 -9.59 -1.30 8.90
CA GLN A 9 -9.07 -0.02 9.35
C GLN A 9 -9.67 1.07 8.44
N PRO A 10 -10.08 2.23 8.98
CA PRO A 10 -10.85 3.23 8.21
C PRO A 10 -10.14 3.75 6.95
N LEU A 11 -8.81 3.65 6.88
CA LEU A 11 -8.02 4.16 5.76
C LEU A 11 -7.56 3.08 4.78
N ASP A 12 -8.12 1.88 4.87
CA ASP A 12 -7.79 0.78 3.96
C ASP A 12 -8.24 1.08 2.52
N ARG A 13 -7.40 0.64 1.57
CA ARG A 13 -7.70 0.71 0.13
C ARG A 13 -8.45 -0.55 -0.29
N PHE A 14 -9.28 -0.40 -1.33
CA PHE A 14 -10.08 -1.49 -1.87
C PHE A 14 -9.86 -1.64 -3.37
N GLU A 15 -9.56 -2.85 -3.82
CA GLU A 15 -9.33 -3.15 -5.23
C GLU A 15 -10.53 -3.87 -5.86
N CYS A 16 -10.96 -3.42 -7.03
CA CYS A 16 -12.01 -4.05 -7.82
C CYS A 16 -11.47 -5.30 -8.52
N LEU A 17 -11.96 -6.48 -8.14
CA LEU A 17 -11.54 -7.76 -8.74
C LEU A 17 -11.93 -7.92 -10.22
N ALA A 18 -12.82 -7.07 -10.73
CA ALA A 18 -13.26 -7.12 -12.13
C ALA A 18 -12.33 -6.35 -13.09
N CYS A 19 -11.63 -5.32 -12.61
CA CYS A 19 -10.85 -4.42 -13.48
C CYS A 19 -9.54 -3.87 -12.89
N GLY A 20 -9.25 -4.12 -11.61
CA GLY A 20 -8.05 -3.61 -10.94
C GLY A 20 -8.15 -2.15 -10.45
N TYR A 21 -9.32 -1.50 -10.54
CA TYR A 21 -9.50 -0.15 -9.98
C TYR A 21 -9.32 -0.15 -8.46
N VAL A 22 -8.45 0.73 -7.93
CA VAL A 22 -8.21 0.89 -6.49
C VAL A 22 -8.92 2.13 -5.96
N TYR A 23 -9.85 1.93 -5.03
CA TYR A 23 -10.43 2.99 -4.22
C TYR A 23 -9.46 3.38 -3.10
N GLU A 24 -9.15 4.67 -2.99
CA GLU A 24 -8.29 5.23 -1.94
C GLU A 24 -9.07 6.29 -1.16
N PRO A 25 -9.40 6.07 0.14
CA PRO A 25 -10.21 7.01 0.92
C PRO A 25 -9.58 8.41 1.06
N GLU A 26 -8.24 8.51 0.97
CA GLU A 26 -7.50 9.77 1.03
C GLU A 26 -7.49 10.56 -0.30
N LYS A 27 -7.64 9.90 -1.47
CA LYS A 27 -7.59 10.56 -2.79
C LYS A 27 -8.95 10.90 -3.39
N THR A 28 -10.07 10.50 -2.80
CA THR A 28 -11.40 10.75 -3.38
C THR A 28 -11.79 12.24 -3.43
N GLY A 29 -10.93 13.16 -2.95
CA GLY A 29 -11.02 14.60 -3.22
C GLY A 29 -10.21 15.01 -4.45
N GLY A 30 -10.87 15.22 -5.58
CA GLY A 30 -10.24 15.79 -6.77
C GLY A 30 -9.56 17.13 -6.48
N GLY A 31 -8.25 17.20 -6.65
CA GLY A 31 -7.46 18.38 -7.02
C GLY A 31 -7.45 19.63 -6.13
N SER A 32 -8.34 19.79 -5.15
CA SER A 32 -8.46 21.06 -4.42
C SER A 32 -8.84 20.86 -2.95
N GLN A 33 -7.83 20.90 -2.09
CA GLN A 33 -7.78 21.46 -0.72
C GLN A 33 -8.86 21.14 0.34
N SER A 34 -9.86 20.28 0.09
CA SER A 34 -10.82 19.81 1.12
C SER A 34 -11.60 18.60 0.60
N GLY A 35 -10.96 17.42 0.60
CA GLY A 35 -11.63 16.16 0.27
C GLY A 35 -12.04 15.43 1.55
N ALA A 36 -13.33 15.27 1.80
CA ALA A 36 -13.80 14.40 2.87
C ALA A 36 -13.23 12.99 2.67
N LYS A 37 -12.58 12.44 3.70
CA LYS A 37 -12.12 11.06 3.73
C LYS A 37 -13.35 10.15 3.83
N VAL A 38 -13.93 9.77 2.70
CA VAL A 38 -15.08 8.87 2.69
C VAL A 38 -14.53 7.45 2.84
N LEU A 39 -14.87 6.77 3.93
CA LEU A 39 -14.50 5.38 4.13
C LEU A 39 -15.18 4.54 3.04
N PHE A 40 -14.53 3.46 2.60
CA PHE A 40 -15.16 2.57 1.61
C PHE A 40 -16.47 2.00 2.15
N GLU A 41 -16.56 1.75 3.46
CA GLU A 41 -17.75 1.26 4.14
C GLU A 41 -18.91 2.26 4.06
N ASP A 42 -18.63 3.56 4.16
CA ASP A 42 -19.62 4.64 4.09
C ASP A 42 -20.18 4.86 2.67
N LEU A 43 -19.55 4.25 1.64
CA LEU A 43 -20.08 4.34 0.29
C LEU A 43 -21.48 3.70 0.21
N PRO A 44 -22.46 4.36 -0.46
CA PRO A 44 -23.78 3.80 -0.67
C PRO A 44 -23.73 2.40 -1.30
N SER A 45 -24.69 1.53 -0.97
CA SER A 45 -24.81 0.20 -1.58
C SER A 45 -25.04 0.23 -3.10
N THR A 46 -25.57 1.36 -3.59
CA THR A 46 -25.78 1.65 -5.01
C THR A 46 -24.51 2.09 -5.74
N TRP A 47 -23.44 2.42 -5.00
CA TRP A 47 -22.17 2.79 -5.60
C TRP A 47 -21.62 1.67 -6.48
N ARG A 48 -20.95 2.07 -7.57
CA ARG A 48 -20.40 1.18 -8.59
C ARG A 48 -18.96 1.58 -8.89
N CYS A 49 -18.16 0.59 -9.29
CA CYS A 49 -16.81 0.83 -9.78
C CYS A 49 -16.85 1.87 -10.92
N PRO A 50 -16.10 2.98 -10.84
CA PRO A 50 -16.13 4.03 -11.87
C PRO A 50 -15.51 3.58 -13.21
N VAL A 51 -14.75 2.48 -13.21
CA VAL A 51 -14.07 1.96 -14.41
C VAL A 51 -14.93 0.92 -15.14
N CYS A 52 -15.53 -0.03 -14.41
CA CYS A 52 -16.22 -1.19 -15.01
C CYS A 52 -17.69 -1.35 -14.59
N ALA A 53 -18.23 -0.43 -13.80
CA ALA A 53 -19.59 -0.48 -13.26
C ALA A 53 -19.91 -1.71 -12.40
N ALA A 54 -18.91 -2.49 -11.97
CA ALA A 54 -19.10 -3.59 -11.03
C ALA A 54 -19.66 -3.11 -9.67
N ALA A 55 -20.42 -3.96 -8.99
CA ALA A 55 -20.98 -3.67 -7.67
C ALA A 55 -19.89 -3.53 -6.59
N LYS A 56 -20.20 -2.80 -5.51
CA LYS A 56 -19.34 -2.65 -4.32
C LYS A 56 -18.86 -4.00 -3.75
N SER A 57 -19.67 -5.05 -3.88
CA SER A 57 -19.34 -6.43 -3.44
C SER A 57 -18.24 -7.12 -4.25
N ARG A 58 -17.78 -6.54 -5.37
CA ARG A 58 -16.65 -7.04 -6.17
C ARG A 58 -15.30 -6.45 -5.73
N PHE A 59 -15.27 -5.70 -4.64
CA PHE A 59 -14.06 -5.12 -4.10
C PHE A 59 -13.48 -5.99 -2.98
N THR A 60 -12.16 -6.06 -2.92
CA THR A 60 -11.41 -6.70 -1.85
C THR A 60 -10.58 -5.66 -1.09
N ASN A 61 -10.46 -5.80 0.22
CA ASN A 61 -9.59 -4.96 1.03
C ASN A 61 -8.12 -5.35 0.76
N ILE A 62 -7.30 -4.38 0.35
CA ILE A 62 -5.86 -4.56 0.07
C ILE A 62 -4.96 -3.87 1.12
N GLY A 63 -5.55 -3.39 2.21
CA GLY A 63 -4.88 -2.79 3.37
C GLY A 63 -4.56 -1.30 3.23
N PRO A 64 -3.87 -0.73 4.23
CA PRO A 64 -3.61 0.71 4.32
C PRO A 64 -2.52 1.14 3.32
N GLN A 65 -2.45 2.44 3.04
CA GLN A 65 -1.40 2.98 2.16
C GLN A 65 -0.01 2.71 2.73
N GLY A 66 0.90 2.19 1.90
CA GLY A 66 2.26 1.87 2.32
C GLY A 66 2.43 0.54 3.06
N ALA A 67 1.39 -0.29 3.14
CA ALA A 67 1.53 -1.66 3.66
C ALA A 67 2.65 -2.42 2.91
N PRO A 68 3.32 -3.38 3.58
CA PRO A 68 4.33 -4.21 2.94
C PRO A 68 3.76 -4.93 1.72
N SER A 69 4.53 -4.99 0.65
CA SER A 69 4.11 -5.62 -0.60
C SER A 69 4.07 -7.14 -0.49
N GLY A 70 3.00 -7.77 -0.98
CA GLY A 70 2.89 -9.22 -1.14
C GLY A 70 1.80 -9.86 -0.29
N PHE A 71 1.85 -11.19 -0.19
CA PHE A 71 0.93 -12.00 0.62
C PHE A 71 1.27 -11.88 2.10
N LYS A 72 0.25 -11.75 2.98
CA LYS A 72 0.44 -11.59 4.43
C LYS A 72 1.18 -12.78 5.05
N GLU A 73 0.96 -13.97 4.50
CA GLU A 73 1.59 -15.23 4.90
C GLU A 73 3.10 -15.22 4.67
N ASN A 74 3.58 -14.43 3.69
CA ASN A 74 4.98 -14.40 3.30
C ASN A 74 5.79 -13.27 3.98
N LEU A 75 5.16 -12.46 4.84
CA LEU A 75 5.83 -11.32 5.49
C LEU A 75 6.96 -11.76 6.43
N ASN A 76 6.90 -12.99 6.96
CA ASN A 76 7.92 -13.53 7.87
C ASN A 76 9.06 -14.29 7.16
N TYR A 77 9.01 -14.45 5.83
CA TYR A 77 10.09 -15.14 5.11
C TYR A 77 11.36 -14.28 5.01
N GLY A 78 12.53 -14.93 5.01
CA GLY A 78 13.82 -14.31 4.70
C GLY A 78 14.46 -13.55 5.87
N LEU A 79 15.12 -12.44 5.56
CA LEU A 79 15.94 -11.67 6.50
C LEU A 79 15.21 -10.46 7.12
N GLY A 80 13.88 -10.55 7.29
CA GLY A 80 13.08 -9.48 7.91
C GLY A 80 12.83 -8.24 7.04
N VAL A 81 13.26 -8.22 5.77
CA VAL A 81 13.02 -7.08 4.85
C VAL A 81 11.62 -7.08 4.22
N ASN A 82 10.86 -8.17 4.36
CA ASN A 82 9.52 -8.31 3.79
C ASN A 82 8.43 -7.60 4.61
N THR A 83 8.73 -7.19 5.84
CA THR A 83 7.84 -6.36 6.68
C THR A 83 8.06 -4.86 6.46
N LEU A 84 9.07 -4.46 5.69
CA LEU A 84 9.37 -3.05 5.42
C LEU A 84 8.32 -2.45 4.48
N THR A 85 7.97 -1.20 4.75
CA THR A 85 7.21 -0.39 3.80
C THR A 85 8.02 -0.20 2.50
N PRO A 86 7.37 0.06 1.35
CA PRO A 86 8.07 0.33 0.10
C PRO A 86 9.12 1.46 0.22
N GLY A 87 8.81 2.51 0.99
CA GLY A 87 9.72 3.62 1.24
C GLY A 87 10.96 3.21 2.03
N GLN A 88 10.80 2.46 3.12
CA GLN A 88 11.92 1.95 3.91
C GLN A 88 12.81 1.00 3.10
N LYS A 89 12.20 0.13 2.29
CA LYS A 89 12.93 -0.79 1.40
C LYS A 89 13.74 -0.04 0.36
N ASN A 90 13.16 0.98 -0.28
CA ASN A 90 13.87 1.84 -1.21
C ASN A 90 15.03 2.56 -0.55
N LEU A 91 14.82 3.12 0.65
CA LEU A 91 15.87 3.80 1.40
C LEU A 91 17.04 2.85 1.73
N LEU A 92 16.74 1.62 2.16
CA LEU A 92 17.77 0.62 2.47
C LEU A 92 18.56 0.23 1.22
N ILE A 93 17.89 -0.01 0.09
CA ILE A 93 18.54 -0.40 -1.17
C ILE A 93 19.41 0.74 -1.69
N PHE A 94 18.83 1.92 -1.93
CA PHE A 94 19.56 3.03 -2.54
C PHE A 94 20.59 3.63 -1.58
N GLY A 95 20.29 3.70 -0.28
CA GLY A 95 21.26 4.11 0.73
C GLY A 95 22.45 3.16 0.79
N GLY A 96 22.21 1.84 0.77
CA GLY A 96 23.27 0.83 0.71
C GLY A 96 24.13 0.93 -0.55
N LEU A 97 23.50 1.12 -1.72
CA LEU A 97 24.22 1.31 -2.98
C LEU A 97 25.09 2.57 -2.98
N VAL A 98 24.58 3.70 -2.47
CA VAL A 98 25.34 4.95 -2.36
C VAL A 98 26.50 4.80 -1.38
N LEU A 99 26.28 4.22 -0.20
CA LEU A 99 27.34 3.96 0.78
C LEU A 99 28.41 3.03 0.21
N GLY A 100 28.02 1.97 -0.50
CA GLY A 100 28.94 1.06 -1.17
C GLY A 100 29.76 1.76 -2.26
N PHE A 101 29.13 2.61 -3.06
CA PHE A 101 29.82 3.41 -4.08
C PHE A 101 30.83 4.38 -3.46
N LEU A 102 30.44 5.11 -2.40
CA LEU A 102 31.33 6.02 -1.68
C LEU A 102 32.48 5.28 -1.00
N PHE A 103 32.22 4.09 -0.43
CA PHE A 103 33.25 3.22 0.13
C PHE A 103 34.28 2.83 -0.94
N LEU A 104 33.84 2.41 -2.12
CA LEU A 104 34.74 2.09 -3.23
C LEU A 104 35.53 3.31 -3.70
N LEU A 105 34.90 4.49 -3.77
CA LEU A 105 35.59 5.75 -4.10
C LEU A 105 36.64 6.15 -3.04
N SER A 106 36.41 5.83 -1.78
CA SER A 106 37.37 6.15 -0.70
C SER A 106 38.73 5.48 -0.91
N PHE A 107 38.77 4.30 -1.54
CA PHE A 107 40.03 3.62 -1.89
C PHE A 107 40.85 4.37 -2.94
N TYR A 108 40.21 5.18 -3.81
CA TYR A 108 40.95 6.00 -4.77
C TYR A 108 41.71 7.15 -4.09
N GLY A 109 41.34 7.51 -2.86
CA GLY A 109 42.02 8.52 -2.04
C GLY A 109 43.21 7.99 -1.23
N LEU A 110 43.41 6.66 -1.17
CA LEU A 110 44.51 6.03 -0.42
C LEU A 110 45.83 5.97 -1.21
N ARG A 111 46.19 7.06 -1.88
CA ARG A 111 47.51 7.20 -2.53
C ARG A 111 48.56 7.68 -1.56
#